data_AF-A0A931YNV5-F1
#
_entry.id   AF-A0A931YNV5-F1
#
_cell.length_a   1.000
_cell.length_b   1.000
_cell.length_c   1.000
_cell.angle_alpha   90.00
_cell.angle_beta   90.00
_cell.angle_gamma   90.00
#
_symmetry.space_group_name_H-M   'P 1'
#
loop_
_entity.id
_entity.type
_entity.pdbx_description
1 polymer ?
#
loop_
_entity_poly.entity_id
_entity_poly.type
_entity_poly.pdbx_seq_one_letter_code
_entity_poly.pdbx_strand_id
1 'polypeptide(L)'
;MILVLSGTEEGKEIVRRLYNKGIGLITTVATEYGKKIFEQMGLETICLQGRLDVDGFINLIIDKKIDIVIDATHPYAIEVSQNAMDACKRTNVRYLRFERQEIKIPVHPLIHRVGAMSEAVDKARGLGNKILLTTGVSSVSRFIILKNEKELFVRILPIPEHIALCLDIGIPATNIIAMHGPFSEDLNRAMFKQYGINTVVTKESGEAGGILEKVNAALIEGIDTIIIERPKLEYPQKYSSIDEVVSAVKIQ
;
A
#
# COMPACT_ATOMS: atom_id res chain seq x y z
N MET A 1 -16.75 -16.41 12.86
CA MET A 1 -15.30 -16.09 12.82
C MET A 1 -15.04 -15.07 11.73
N ILE A 2 -14.06 -14.18 11.90
CA ILE A 2 -13.71 -13.14 10.91
C ILE A 2 -12.30 -13.36 10.38
N LEU A 3 -12.10 -13.17 9.08
CA LEU A 3 -10.79 -13.07 8.48
C LEU A 3 -10.52 -11.61 8.09
N VAL A 4 -9.45 -11.01 8.62
CA VAL A 4 -8.99 -9.68 8.20
C VAL A 4 -7.77 -9.81 7.30
N LEU A 5 -7.85 -9.32 6.07
CA LEU A 5 -6.71 -9.21 5.17
C LEU A 5 -5.99 -7.90 5.50
N SER A 6 -4.84 -8.00 6.16
CA SER A 6 -4.13 -6.84 6.72
C SER A 6 -2.85 -6.51 5.94
N GLY A 7 -2.02 -5.63 6.48
CA GLY A 7 -0.81 -5.08 5.83
C GLY A 7 -0.83 -3.56 5.66
N THR A 8 -1.84 -2.90 6.22
CA THR A 8 -1.97 -1.44 6.32
C THR A 8 -2.11 -1.03 7.80
N GLU A 9 -1.93 0.25 8.11
CA GLU A 9 -2.19 0.76 9.46
C GLU A 9 -3.64 0.51 9.90
N GLU A 10 -4.60 0.66 8.99
CA GLU A 10 -6.02 0.45 9.29
C GLU A 10 -6.36 -1.03 9.42
N GLY A 11 -5.75 -1.90 8.63
CA GLY A 11 -5.89 -3.34 8.83
C GLY A 11 -5.47 -3.74 10.24
N LYS A 12 -4.36 -3.20 10.74
CA LYS A 12 -3.91 -3.42 12.13
C LYS A 12 -4.90 -2.86 13.15
N GLU A 13 -5.39 -1.65 12.93
CA GLU A 13 -6.36 -1.01 13.83
C GLU A 13 -7.71 -1.75 13.85
N ILE A 14 -8.21 -2.21 12.70
CA ILE A 14 -9.41 -3.04 12.60
C ILE A 14 -9.23 -4.33 13.41
N VAL A 15 -8.12 -5.05 13.21
CA VAL A 15 -7.81 -6.27 13.98
C VAL A 15 -7.80 -5.97 15.47
N ARG A 16 -7.08 -4.92 15.89
CA ARG A 16 -6.99 -4.52 17.31
C ARG A 16 -8.36 -4.21 17.92
N ARG A 17 -9.23 -3.47 17.22
CA ARG A 17 -10.56 -3.11 17.73
C ARG A 17 -11.51 -4.30 17.79
N LEU A 18 -11.45 -5.21 16.83
CA LEU A 18 -12.24 -6.44 16.84
C LEU A 18 -11.78 -7.39 17.96
N TYR A 19 -10.47 -7.55 18.11
CA TYR A 19 -9.86 -8.36 19.18
C TYR A 19 -10.27 -7.85 20.57
N ASN A 20 -10.15 -6.54 20.81
CA ASN A 20 -10.54 -5.92 22.09
C ASN A 20 -12.05 -6.02 22.39
N LYS A 21 -12.89 -6.29 21.39
CA LYS A 21 -14.32 -6.56 21.56
C LYS A 21 -14.63 -8.05 21.85
N GLY A 22 -13.61 -8.91 21.93
CA GLY A 22 -13.76 -10.35 22.13
C GLY A 22 -14.35 -11.08 20.92
N ILE A 23 -14.29 -10.48 19.72
CA ILE A 23 -14.81 -11.08 18.51
C ILE A 23 -13.78 -12.10 17.99
N GLY A 24 -14.22 -13.32 17.68
CA GLY A 24 -13.33 -14.34 17.10
C GLY A 24 -12.85 -13.93 15.71
N LEU A 25 -11.54 -13.72 15.57
CA LEU A 25 -10.91 -13.36 14.30
C LEU A 25 -9.54 -14.02 14.09
N ILE A 26 -9.16 -14.12 12.82
CA ILE A 26 -7.79 -14.31 12.34
C ILE A 26 -7.44 -13.20 11.36
N THR A 27 -6.15 -12.95 11.16
CA THR A 27 -5.64 -11.98 10.19
C THR A 27 -4.58 -12.63 9.31
N THR A 28 -4.47 -12.17 8.06
CA THR A 28 -3.38 -12.54 7.16
C THR A 28 -2.51 -11.34 6.82
N VAL A 29 -1.22 -11.59 6.64
CA VAL A 29 -0.23 -10.62 6.14
C VAL A 29 0.66 -11.28 5.08
N ALA A 30 1.06 -10.50 4.07
CA ALA A 30 1.87 -11.02 2.97
C ALA A 30 3.36 -11.20 3.32
N THR A 31 3.86 -10.56 4.38
CA THR A 31 5.30 -10.47 4.68
C THR A 31 5.62 -10.84 6.12
N GLU A 32 6.86 -11.28 6.35
CA GLU A 32 7.38 -11.57 7.69
C GLU A 32 7.38 -10.31 8.57
N TYR A 33 7.72 -9.15 8.01
CA TYR A 33 7.63 -7.88 8.71
C TYR A 33 6.22 -7.60 9.22
N GLY A 34 5.20 -7.84 8.39
CA GLY A 34 3.81 -7.72 8.80
C GLY A 34 3.48 -8.63 9.98
N LYS A 35 4.02 -9.85 9.99
CA LYS A 35 3.80 -10.82 11.09
C LYS A 35 4.49 -10.37 12.38
N LYS A 36 5.73 -9.89 12.31
CA LYS A 36 6.47 -9.32 13.45
C LYS A 36 5.73 -8.16 14.11
N ILE A 37 5.02 -7.33 13.33
CA ILE A 37 4.19 -6.27 13.92
C ILE A 37 3.07 -6.86 14.79
N PHE A 38 2.39 -7.92 14.32
CA PHE A 38 1.36 -8.57 15.13
C PHE A 38 1.93 -9.32 16.33
N GLU A 39 3.15 -9.87 16.25
CA GLU A 39 3.88 -10.42 17.40
C GLU A 39 4.14 -9.33 18.47
N GLN A 40 4.58 -8.14 18.07
CA GLN A 40 4.77 -7.01 18.99
C GLN A 40 3.45 -6.53 19.62
N MET A 41 2.32 -6.76 18.95
CA MET A 41 0.99 -6.47 19.48
C MET A 41 0.45 -7.57 20.41
N GLY A 42 1.17 -8.70 20.58
CA GLY A 42 0.69 -9.87 21.32
C GLY A 42 -0.44 -10.63 20.62
N LEU A 43 -0.48 -10.55 19.28
CA LEU A 43 -1.52 -11.11 18.41
C LEU A 43 -0.95 -12.12 17.40
N GLU A 44 0.20 -12.71 17.71
CA GLU A 44 0.90 -13.66 16.84
C GLU A 44 0.06 -14.91 16.55
N THR A 45 -0.70 -15.37 17.55
CA THR A 45 -1.50 -16.60 17.47
C THR A 45 -2.65 -16.50 16.48
N ILE A 46 -3.09 -15.28 16.16
CA ILE A 46 -4.17 -15.02 15.20
C ILE A 46 -3.64 -14.52 13.85
N CYS A 47 -2.33 -14.35 13.69
CA CYS A 47 -1.70 -13.81 12.48
C CYS A 47 -1.07 -14.91 11.62
N LEU A 48 -1.66 -15.13 10.45
CA LEU A 48 -1.12 -16.02 9.42
C LEU A 48 -0.24 -15.21 8.45
N GLN A 49 0.91 -15.76 8.10
CA GLN A 49 1.79 -15.19 7.08
C GLN A 49 1.68 -15.99 5.79
N GLY A 50 1.54 -15.30 4.67
CA GLY A 50 1.57 -15.91 3.35
C GLY A 50 0.62 -15.22 2.38
N ARG A 51 0.92 -15.35 1.09
CA ARG A 51 -0.02 -15.00 0.02
C ARG A 51 -0.93 -16.19 -0.22
N LEU A 52 -2.21 -15.91 -0.45
CA LEU A 52 -3.22 -16.92 -0.76
C LEU A 52 -3.79 -16.61 -2.14
N ASP A 53 -3.91 -17.66 -2.94
CA ASP A 53 -4.74 -17.67 -4.14
C ASP A 53 -6.21 -17.95 -3.78
N VAL A 54 -7.07 -18.07 -4.79
CA VAL A 54 -8.50 -18.33 -4.60
C VAL A 54 -8.74 -19.60 -3.78
N ASP A 55 -8.08 -20.70 -4.13
CA ASP A 55 -8.27 -22.00 -3.47
C ASP A 55 -7.72 -21.98 -2.04
N GLY A 56 -6.59 -21.30 -1.81
CA GLY A 56 -6.05 -21.04 -0.47
C GLY A 56 -7.03 -20.28 0.41
N PHE A 57 -7.71 -19.25 -0.12
CA PHE A 57 -8.76 -18.55 0.60
C PHE A 57 -9.99 -19.43 0.86
N ILE A 58 -10.43 -20.24 -0.10
CA ILE A 58 -11.57 -21.16 0.08
C ILE A 58 -11.28 -22.15 1.21
N ASN A 59 -10.10 -22.78 1.19
CA ASN A 59 -9.69 -23.73 2.23
C ASN A 59 -9.65 -23.06 3.60
N LEU A 60 -9.06 -21.85 3.69
CA LEU A 60 -9.01 -21.10 4.94
C LEU A 60 -10.40 -20.73 5.46
N ILE A 61 -11.32 -20.33 4.57
CA ILE A 61 -12.69 -19.99 4.91
C ILE A 61 -13.42 -21.20 5.51
N ILE A 62 -13.30 -22.37 4.87
CA ILE A 62 -13.96 -23.60 5.31
C ILE A 62 -13.35 -24.09 6.64
N ASP A 63 -12.03 -24.22 6.71
CA ASP A 63 -11.32 -24.78 7.85
C ASP A 63 -11.52 -23.96 9.12
N LYS A 64 -11.55 -22.63 8.99
CA LYS A 64 -11.68 -21.69 10.11
C LYS A 64 -13.12 -21.22 10.33
N LYS A 65 -14.08 -21.72 9.54
CA LYS A 65 -15.50 -21.35 9.60
C LYS A 65 -15.69 -19.83 9.56
N ILE A 66 -15.06 -19.20 8.57
CA ILE A 66 -15.10 -17.75 8.39
C ILE A 66 -16.48 -17.35 7.86
N ASP A 67 -17.12 -16.39 8.52
CA ASP A 67 -18.43 -15.85 8.14
C ASP A 67 -18.31 -14.50 7.43
N ILE A 68 -17.21 -13.77 7.69
CA ILE A 68 -16.94 -12.45 7.15
C ILE A 68 -15.44 -12.33 6.81
N VAL A 69 -15.15 -11.89 5.59
CA VAL A 69 -13.82 -11.42 5.18
C VAL A 69 -13.83 -9.90 5.16
N ILE A 70 -12.90 -9.29 5.89
CA ILE A 70 -12.64 -7.85 5.86
C ILE A 70 -11.34 -7.64 5.10
N ASP A 71 -11.45 -7.07 3.90
CA ASP A 71 -10.30 -6.66 3.11
C ASP A 71 -9.85 -5.25 3.52
N ALA A 72 -8.75 -5.17 4.27
CA ALA A 72 -8.06 -3.93 4.62
C ALA A 72 -6.66 -3.86 3.98
N THR A 73 -6.46 -4.57 2.86
CA THR A 73 -5.20 -4.55 2.11
C THR A 73 -4.98 -3.21 1.42
N HIS A 74 -3.74 -2.91 1.03
CA HIS A 74 -3.43 -1.68 0.31
C HIS A 74 -4.25 -1.60 -1.01
N PRO A 75 -4.79 -0.43 -1.43
CA PRO A 75 -5.60 -0.30 -2.66
C PRO A 75 -4.95 -0.77 -3.98
N TYR A 76 -3.64 -1.00 -3.96
CA TYR A 76 -2.87 -1.49 -5.11
C TYR A 76 -2.61 -3.00 -5.05
N ALA A 77 -3.10 -3.68 -4.01
CA ALA A 77 -3.01 -5.12 -3.83
C ALA A 77 -4.18 -5.81 -4.56
N ILE A 78 -4.31 -5.53 -5.86
CA ILE A 78 -5.45 -5.94 -6.71
C ILE A 78 -5.68 -7.46 -6.65
N GLU A 79 -4.59 -8.22 -6.78
CA GLU A 79 -4.64 -9.69 -6.87
C GLU A 79 -5.24 -10.33 -5.62
N VAL A 80 -4.80 -9.91 -4.42
CA VAL A 80 -5.33 -10.49 -3.17
C VAL A 80 -6.79 -10.11 -2.96
N SER A 81 -7.19 -8.89 -3.32
CA SER A 81 -8.59 -8.46 -3.26
C SER A 81 -9.48 -9.25 -4.22
N GLN A 82 -9.05 -9.46 -5.46
CA GLN A 82 -9.77 -10.28 -6.44
C GLN A 82 -9.89 -11.73 -5.97
N ASN A 83 -8.78 -12.34 -5.53
CA ASN A 83 -8.77 -13.71 -5.04
C ASN A 83 -9.73 -13.90 -3.85
N ALA A 84 -9.73 -12.95 -2.91
CA ALA A 84 -10.60 -12.99 -1.75
C ALA A 84 -12.07 -12.80 -2.12
N MET A 85 -12.39 -11.88 -3.04
CA MET A 85 -13.76 -11.69 -3.54
C MET A 85 -14.29 -12.96 -4.23
N ASP A 86 -13.47 -13.59 -5.08
CA ASP A 86 -13.86 -14.83 -5.77
C ASP A 86 -14.08 -15.98 -4.79
N ALA A 87 -13.20 -16.13 -3.79
CA ALA A 87 -13.36 -17.13 -2.73
C ALA A 87 -14.63 -16.88 -1.91
N CYS A 88 -14.90 -15.63 -1.52
CA CYS A 88 -16.12 -15.26 -0.79
C CYS A 88 -17.38 -15.56 -1.60
N LYS A 89 -17.37 -15.26 -2.90
CA LYS A 89 -18.48 -15.57 -3.81
C LYS A 89 -18.75 -17.08 -3.90
N ARG A 90 -17.70 -17.90 -4.00
CA ARG A 90 -17.81 -19.38 -4.10
C ARG A 90 -18.24 -20.04 -2.80
N THR A 91 -17.96 -19.41 -1.66
CA THR A 91 -18.28 -19.94 -0.31
C THR A 91 -19.50 -19.26 0.33
N ASN A 92 -20.12 -18.30 -0.36
CA ASN A 92 -21.23 -17.49 0.14
C ASN A 92 -20.90 -16.74 1.45
N VAL A 93 -19.66 -16.29 1.59
CA VAL A 93 -19.16 -15.52 2.73
C VAL A 93 -19.27 -14.02 2.46
N ARG A 94 -19.61 -13.23 3.47
CA ARG A 94 -19.70 -11.78 3.34
C ARG A 94 -18.30 -11.18 3.16
N TYR A 95 -18.15 -10.33 2.15
CA TYR A 95 -16.91 -9.60 1.88
C TYR A 95 -17.11 -8.10 2.14
N LEU A 96 -16.31 -7.53 3.03
CA LEU A 96 -16.32 -6.11 3.37
C LEU A 96 -14.97 -5.49 3.00
N ARG A 97 -14.97 -4.44 2.17
CA ARG A 97 -13.77 -3.68 1.83
C ARG A 97 -13.65 -2.45 2.74
N PHE A 98 -12.53 -2.30 3.42
CA PHE A 98 -12.10 -1.02 3.95
C PHE A 98 -11.24 -0.30 2.92
N GLU A 99 -11.64 0.91 2.53
CA GLU A 99 -10.84 1.77 1.68
C GLU A 99 -11.04 3.24 2.05
N ARG A 100 -9.94 3.90 2.40
CA ARG A 100 -9.94 5.32 2.78
C ARG A 100 -10.55 6.18 1.66
N GLN A 101 -11.20 7.28 2.04
CA GLN A 101 -11.66 8.26 1.06
C GLN A 101 -10.51 8.78 0.17
N GLU A 102 -10.87 9.13 -1.06
CA GLU A 102 -9.97 9.82 -1.97
C GLU A 102 -9.73 11.25 -1.47
N ILE A 103 -8.51 11.73 -1.67
CA ILE A 103 -8.17 13.12 -1.36
C ILE A 103 -8.22 13.90 -2.67
N LYS A 104 -8.81 15.10 -2.60
CA LYS A 104 -8.72 16.05 -3.71
C LYS A 104 -7.29 16.59 -3.82
N ILE A 105 -6.58 16.12 -4.82
CA ILE A 105 -5.27 16.64 -5.21
C ILE A 105 -5.50 17.83 -6.16
N PRO A 106 -4.80 18.96 -5.98
CA PRO A 106 -4.95 20.12 -6.85
C PRO A 106 -4.59 19.78 -8.30
N VAL A 107 -5.27 20.45 -9.24
CA VAL A 107 -4.88 20.43 -10.66
C VAL A 107 -3.75 21.43 -10.85
N HIS A 108 -2.61 20.96 -11.35
CA HIS A 108 -1.44 21.79 -11.58
C HIS A 108 -0.63 21.26 -12.77
N PRO A 109 0.03 22.10 -13.60
CA PRO A 109 0.83 21.66 -14.75
C PRO A 109 1.96 20.68 -14.42
N LEU A 110 2.49 20.75 -13.20
CA LEU A 110 3.53 19.85 -12.69
C LEU A 110 2.98 18.53 -12.09
N ILE A 111 1.65 18.35 -12.06
CA ILE A 111 1.02 17.13 -11.55
C ILE A 111 0.50 16.31 -12.72
N HIS A 112 1.05 15.10 -12.88
CA HIS A 112 0.73 14.17 -13.95
C HIS A 112 0.01 12.96 -13.36
N ARG A 113 -1.29 12.83 -13.61
CA ARG A 113 -2.07 11.66 -13.17
C ARG A 113 -2.02 10.58 -14.23
N VAL A 114 -1.80 9.33 -13.81
CA VAL A 114 -1.73 8.16 -14.70
C VAL A 114 -2.48 6.98 -14.07
N GLY A 115 -3.17 6.18 -14.89
CA GLY A 115 -4.01 5.07 -14.40
C GLY A 115 -3.23 3.80 -14.10
N ALA A 116 -2.02 3.66 -14.65
CA ALA A 116 -1.23 2.45 -14.57
C ALA A 116 0.26 2.68 -14.29
N MET A 117 0.92 1.65 -13.78
CA MET A 117 2.36 1.68 -13.52
C MET A 117 3.19 1.84 -14.80
N SER A 118 2.75 1.23 -15.91
CA SER A 118 3.41 1.37 -17.22
C SER A 118 3.36 2.81 -17.72
N GLU A 119 2.20 3.46 -17.63
CA GLU A 119 2.02 4.87 -17.97
C GLU A 119 2.91 5.79 -17.11
N ALA A 120 3.11 5.45 -15.83
CA ALA A 120 4.03 6.18 -14.97
C ALA A 120 5.48 6.07 -15.42
N VAL A 121 5.92 4.88 -15.86
CA VAL A 121 7.27 4.66 -16.41
C VAL A 121 7.43 5.46 -17.72
N ASP A 122 6.44 5.42 -18.61
CA ASP A 122 6.49 6.14 -19.87
C ASP A 122 6.50 7.65 -19.68
N LYS A 123 5.67 8.15 -18.76
CA LYS A 123 5.65 9.57 -18.41
C LYS A 123 6.97 10.01 -17.78
N ALA A 124 7.53 9.19 -16.87
CA ALA A 124 8.81 9.45 -16.21
C ALA A 124 9.98 9.56 -17.20
N ARG A 125 9.96 8.78 -18.29
CA ARG A 125 10.97 8.84 -19.34
C ARG A 125 11.05 10.24 -19.98
N GLY A 126 9.92 10.88 -20.20
CA GLY A 126 9.81 12.21 -20.83
C GLY A 126 10.03 13.41 -19.90
N LEU A 127 10.31 13.21 -18.61
CA LEU A 127 10.48 14.27 -17.61
C LEU A 127 11.96 14.40 -17.19
N GLY A 128 12.20 14.94 -15.98
CA GLY A 128 13.53 15.18 -15.45
C GLY A 128 14.39 13.91 -15.31
N ASN A 129 15.68 14.12 -15.01
CA ASN A 129 16.68 13.05 -14.99
C ASN A 129 16.93 12.42 -13.61
N LYS A 130 16.43 13.01 -12.52
CA LYS A 130 16.62 12.53 -11.14
C LYS A 130 15.27 12.22 -10.51
N ILE A 131 14.93 10.94 -10.52
CA ILE A 131 13.59 10.44 -10.23
C ILE A 131 13.55 9.82 -8.84
N LEU A 132 12.73 10.35 -7.95
CA LEU A 132 12.46 9.72 -6.65
C LEU A 132 11.20 8.85 -6.71
N LEU A 133 11.38 7.55 -6.54
CA LEU A 133 10.32 6.56 -6.42
C LEU A 133 9.87 6.46 -4.95
N THR A 134 8.66 6.92 -4.69
CA THR A 134 7.98 6.78 -3.39
C THR A 134 6.85 5.75 -3.43
N THR A 135 6.93 4.81 -4.39
CA THR A 135 5.89 3.82 -4.72
C THR A 135 6.01 2.52 -3.92
N GLY A 136 7.02 2.40 -3.06
CA GLY A 136 7.37 1.20 -2.29
C GLY A 136 8.21 0.20 -3.08
N VAL A 137 8.86 -0.71 -2.35
CA VAL A 137 9.87 -1.64 -2.91
C VAL A 137 9.33 -2.52 -4.05
N SER A 138 8.07 -2.95 -3.98
CA SER A 138 7.46 -3.87 -4.96
C SER A 138 7.31 -3.27 -6.35
N SER A 139 7.39 -1.95 -6.48
CA SER A 139 7.22 -1.23 -7.75
C SER A 139 8.55 -0.76 -8.35
N VAL A 140 9.65 -0.81 -7.60
CA VAL A 140 10.96 -0.31 -8.05
C VAL A 140 11.45 -1.05 -9.30
N SER A 141 11.28 -2.37 -9.36
CA SER A 141 11.71 -3.19 -10.49
C SER A 141 11.07 -2.79 -11.83
N ARG A 142 9.92 -2.12 -11.83
CA ARG A 142 9.25 -1.63 -13.05
C ARG A 142 9.95 -0.41 -13.64
N PHE A 143 10.62 0.39 -12.82
CA PHE A 143 11.33 1.59 -13.26
C PHE A 143 12.78 1.30 -13.65
N ILE A 144 13.29 0.09 -13.39
CA ILE A 144 14.70 -0.24 -13.66
C ILE A 144 15.05 -0.16 -15.15
N ILE A 145 14.06 -0.24 -16.02
CA ILE A 145 14.22 -0.01 -17.47
C ILE A 145 14.77 1.39 -17.78
N LEU A 146 14.57 2.37 -16.90
CA LEU A 146 15.04 3.74 -17.05
C LEU A 146 16.45 3.97 -16.49
N LYS A 147 17.10 2.97 -15.85
CA LYS A 147 18.34 3.19 -15.08
C LYS A 147 19.53 3.70 -15.90
N ASN A 148 19.53 3.45 -17.21
CA ASN A 148 20.59 3.91 -18.12
C ASN A 148 20.32 5.33 -18.67
N GLU A 149 19.08 5.81 -18.53
CA GLU A 149 18.63 7.12 -19.03
C GLU A 149 18.42 8.13 -17.88
N LYS A 150 18.14 7.63 -16.67
CA LYS A 150 17.69 8.39 -15.51
C LYS A 150 18.40 7.90 -14.26
N GLU A 151 18.68 8.83 -13.34
CA GLU A 151 19.16 8.51 -12.00
C GLU A 151 17.95 8.22 -11.09
N LEU A 152 17.83 6.97 -10.65
CA LEU A 152 16.72 6.50 -9.83
C LEU A 152 17.10 6.56 -8.35
N PHE A 153 16.32 7.30 -7.58
CA PHE A 153 16.31 7.30 -6.12
C PHE A 153 15.08 6.54 -5.65
N VAL A 154 15.22 5.76 -4.58
CA VAL A 154 14.12 4.95 -4.05
C VAL A 154 13.94 5.24 -2.57
N ARG A 155 12.70 5.47 -2.15
CA ARG A 155 12.35 5.54 -0.73
C ARG A 155 11.57 4.29 -0.34
N ILE A 156 12.17 3.50 0.55
CA ILE A 156 11.65 2.22 1.00
C ILE A 156 11.66 2.14 2.53
N LEU A 157 10.88 1.21 3.09
CA LEU A 157 10.98 0.89 4.51
C LEU A 157 12.39 0.37 4.83
N PRO A 158 12.92 0.63 6.04
CA PRO A 158 14.25 0.21 6.46
C PRO A 158 14.29 -1.28 6.84
N ILE A 159 13.97 -2.12 5.86
CA ILE A 159 13.90 -3.58 5.97
C ILE A 159 15.08 -4.14 5.17
N PRO A 160 15.95 -4.98 5.77
CA PRO A 160 17.15 -5.50 5.10
C PRO A 160 16.87 -6.14 3.74
N GLU A 161 15.79 -6.92 3.64
CA GLU A 161 15.37 -7.60 2.42
C GLU A 161 14.97 -6.62 1.32
N HIS A 162 14.38 -5.47 1.68
CA HIS A 162 14.03 -4.43 0.71
C HIS A 162 15.26 -3.71 0.18
N ILE A 163 16.24 -3.45 1.05
CA ILE A 163 17.51 -2.83 0.66
C ILE A 163 18.27 -3.78 -0.26
N ALA A 164 18.37 -5.07 0.10
CA ALA A 164 19.00 -6.10 -0.73
C ALA A 164 18.35 -6.18 -2.11
N LEU A 165 17.01 -6.23 -2.20
CA LEU A 165 16.30 -6.25 -3.46
C LEU A 165 16.64 -5.04 -4.35
N CYS A 166 16.73 -3.84 -3.77
CA CYS A 166 17.11 -2.64 -4.52
C CYS A 166 18.56 -2.71 -5.04
N LEU A 167 19.49 -3.24 -4.25
CA LEU A 167 20.88 -3.43 -4.67
C LEU A 167 20.98 -4.46 -5.81
N ASP A 168 20.26 -5.59 -5.69
CA ASP A 168 20.29 -6.69 -6.66
C ASP A 168 19.80 -6.26 -8.05
N ILE A 169 18.80 -5.36 -8.11
CA ILE A 169 18.31 -4.82 -9.39
C ILE A 169 19.17 -3.67 -9.93
N GLY A 170 20.20 -3.24 -9.17
CA GLY A 170 21.19 -2.26 -9.60
C GLY A 170 20.88 -0.81 -9.21
N ILE A 171 20.10 -0.57 -8.15
CA ILE A 171 20.00 0.77 -7.55
C ILE A 171 21.25 1.01 -6.70
N PRO A 172 22.01 2.10 -6.92
CA PRO A 172 23.16 2.43 -6.09
C PRO A 172 22.77 2.60 -4.62
N ALA A 173 23.61 2.12 -3.69
CA ALA A 173 23.36 2.25 -2.25
C ALA A 173 23.15 3.72 -1.82
N THR A 174 23.86 4.66 -2.46
CA THR A 174 23.73 6.11 -2.25
C THR A 174 22.35 6.67 -2.63
N ASN A 175 21.59 5.92 -3.44
CA ASN A 175 20.30 6.33 -3.97
C ASN A 175 19.13 5.63 -3.26
N ILE A 176 19.42 4.85 -2.21
CA ILE A 176 18.43 4.18 -1.36
C ILE A 176 18.20 5.01 -0.10
N ILE A 177 16.97 5.50 0.05
CA ILE A 177 16.49 6.23 1.23
C ILE A 177 15.62 5.27 2.06
N ALA A 178 16.25 4.62 3.04
CA ALA A 178 15.60 3.67 3.93
C ALA A 178 15.02 4.39 5.16
N MET A 179 13.71 4.68 5.15
CA MET A 179 13.04 5.42 6.22
C MET A 179 11.60 4.97 6.43
N HIS A 180 11.11 5.06 7.66
CA HIS A 180 9.71 4.82 8.00
C HIS A 180 8.96 6.15 8.12
N GLY A 181 7.83 6.27 7.41
CA GLY A 181 6.98 7.47 7.43
C GLY A 181 5.97 7.47 8.60
N PRO A 182 5.00 8.41 8.62
CA PRO A 182 4.76 9.45 7.60
C PRO A 182 5.85 10.52 7.54
N PHE A 183 5.90 11.29 6.44
CA PHE A 183 6.93 12.32 6.22
C PHE A 183 6.28 13.69 6.09
N SER A 184 6.77 14.67 6.86
CA SER A 184 6.31 16.06 6.75
C SER A 184 6.68 16.68 5.41
N GLU A 185 5.98 17.75 5.04
CA GLU A 185 6.30 18.55 3.85
C GLU A 185 7.77 19.01 3.88
N ASP A 186 8.23 19.58 5.01
CA ASP A 186 9.61 20.06 5.17
C ASP A 186 10.65 18.97 4.97
N LEU A 187 10.40 17.76 5.50
CA LEU A 187 11.31 16.64 5.31
C LEU A 187 11.36 16.20 3.84
N ASN A 188 10.21 16.16 3.15
CA ASN A 188 10.17 15.89 1.72
C ASN A 188 10.97 16.94 0.94
N ARG A 189 10.78 18.23 1.23
CA ARG A 189 11.53 19.33 0.59
C ARG A 189 13.03 19.22 0.83
N ALA A 190 13.44 18.93 2.06
CA ALA A 190 14.85 18.75 2.41
C ALA A 190 15.48 17.59 1.62
N MET A 191 14.79 16.46 1.51
CA MET A 191 15.25 15.33 0.68
C MET A 191 15.32 15.71 -0.80
N PHE A 192 14.30 16.40 -1.34
CA PHE A 192 14.30 16.80 -2.74
C PHE A 192 15.51 17.68 -3.08
N LYS A 193 15.82 18.66 -2.20
CA LYS A 193 17.02 19.51 -2.34
C LYS A 193 18.31 18.72 -2.22
N GLN A 194 18.42 17.90 -1.17
CA GLN A 194 19.64 17.14 -0.87
C GLN A 194 20.06 16.23 -2.03
N TYR A 195 19.09 15.58 -2.69
CA TYR A 195 19.35 14.65 -3.80
C TYR A 195 19.20 15.30 -5.19
N GLY A 196 18.79 16.57 -5.26
CA GLY A 196 18.52 17.27 -6.51
C GLY A 196 17.39 16.63 -7.33
N ILE A 197 16.35 16.12 -6.65
CA ILE A 197 15.22 15.46 -7.29
C ILE A 197 14.47 16.45 -8.17
N ASN A 198 14.14 16.05 -9.39
CA ASN A 198 13.35 16.85 -10.33
C ASN A 198 12.13 16.11 -10.88
N THR A 199 11.93 14.84 -10.50
CA THR A 199 10.67 14.13 -10.73
C THR A 199 10.38 13.21 -9.55
N VAL A 200 9.16 13.24 -9.02
CA VAL A 200 8.68 12.34 -7.97
C VAL A 200 7.62 11.42 -8.57
N VAL A 201 7.77 10.12 -8.36
CA VAL A 201 6.70 9.16 -8.66
C VAL A 201 6.09 8.68 -7.36
N THR A 202 4.77 8.80 -7.24
CA THR A 202 4.05 8.39 -6.04
C THR A 202 2.75 7.66 -6.38
N LYS A 203 2.25 6.88 -5.43
CA LYS A 203 0.92 6.28 -5.48
C LYS A 203 -0.05 7.16 -4.72
N GLU A 204 -1.31 7.13 -5.11
CA GLU A 204 -2.41 7.78 -4.41
C GLU A 204 -2.73 7.08 -3.07
N SER A 205 -1.83 7.25 -2.10
CA SER A 205 -1.84 6.53 -0.81
C SER A 205 -2.88 7.04 0.21
N GLY A 206 -3.61 8.12 -0.11
CA GLY A 206 -4.52 8.79 0.84
C GLY A 206 -3.80 9.52 1.98
N GLU A 207 -4.57 10.00 2.96
CA GLU A 207 -4.13 10.97 4.00
C GLU A 207 -3.00 10.44 4.86
N ALA A 208 -3.23 9.28 5.51
CA ALA A 208 -2.23 8.66 6.35
C ALA A 208 -0.98 8.17 5.58
N GLY A 209 -1.00 8.18 4.24
CA GLY A 209 0.18 7.94 3.40
C GLY A 209 0.99 9.21 3.05
N GLY A 210 0.56 10.37 3.56
CA GLY A 210 1.22 11.66 3.41
C GLY A 210 1.29 12.18 1.97
N ILE A 211 0.26 11.91 1.16
CA ILE A 211 0.28 12.32 -0.27
C ILE A 211 0.30 13.84 -0.44
N LEU A 212 -0.45 14.58 0.37
CA LEU A 212 -0.51 16.03 0.28
C LEU A 212 0.84 16.65 0.60
N GLU A 213 1.51 16.19 1.66
CA GLU A 213 2.84 16.64 2.07
C GLU A 213 3.87 16.42 0.97
N LYS A 214 3.81 15.28 0.26
CA LYS A 214 4.69 14.99 -0.89
C LYS A 214 4.40 15.92 -2.08
N VAL A 215 3.12 16.06 -2.43
CA VAL A 215 2.69 16.86 -3.58
C VAL A 215 2.98 18.34 -3.35
N ASN A 216 2.63 18.88 -2.19
CA ASN A 216 2.90 20.28 -1.83
C ASN A 216 4.40 20.56 -1.80
N ALA A 217 5.20 19.67 -1.18
CA ALA A 217 6.65 19.79 -1.20
C ALA A 217 7.20 19.84 -2.63
N ALA A 218 6.70 19.00 -3.53
CA ALA A 218 7.15 18.98 -4.91
C ALA A 218 6.74 20.24 -5.67
N LEU A 219 5.51 20.73 -5.46
CA LEU A 219 5.03 21.98 -6.06
C LEU A 219 5.87 23.19 -5.62
N ILE A 220 6.17 23.31 -4.33
CA ILE A 220 6.99 24.40 -3.78
C ILE A 220 8.39 24.40 -4.39
N GLU A 221 8.95 23.21 -4.63
CA GLU A 221 10.30 23.05 -5.19
C GLU A 221 10.30 22.98 -6.74
N GLY A 222 9.15 23.16 -7.39
CA GLY A 222 9.04 23.17 -8.86
C GLY A 222 9.29 21.80 -9.52
N ILE A 223 8.95 20.72 -8.82
CA ILE A 223 9.25 19.33 -9.20
C ILE A 223 8.02 18.67 -9.85
N ASP A 224 8.23 18.01 -10.99
CA ASP A 224 7.20 17.19 -11.61
C ASP A 224 6.79 16.02 -10.69
N THR A 225 5.49 15.85 -10.48
CA THR A 225 4.94 14.76 -9.68
C THR A 225 4.05 13.87 -10.54
N ILE A 226 4.46 12.62 -10.74
CA ILE A 226 3.62 11.59 -11.34
C ILE A 226 2.86 10.88 -10.22
N ILE A 227 1.54 10.93 -10.29
CA ILE A 227 0.62 10.28 -9.36
C ILE A 227 -0.03 9.12 -10.09
N ILE A 228 0.33 7.91 -9.68
CA ILE A 228 -0.36 6.70 -10.12
C ILE A 228 -1.68 6.66 -9.37
N GLU A 229 -2.79 6.70 -10.10
CA GLU A 229 -4.13 6.65 -9.54
C GLU A 229 -4.43 5.30 -8.90
N ARG A 230 -5.41 5.26 -8.01
CA ARG A 230 -5.86 3.99 -7.43
C ARG A 230 -6.52 3.13 -8.52
N PRO A 231 -6.25 1.82 -8.54
CA PRO A 231 -7.01 0.89 -9.37
C PRO A 231 -8.50 0.96 -9.02
N LYS A 232 -9.36 0.98 -10.04
CA LYS A 232 -10.81 0.95 -9.85
C LYS A 232 -11.27 -0.50 -9.85
N LEU A 233 -11.56 -1.03 -8.67
CA LEU A 233 -12.18 -2.34 -8.47
C LEU A 233 -13.60 -2.15 -7.95
N GLU A 234 -14.53 -2.97 -8.45
CA GLU A 234 -15.89 -3.05 -7.91
C GLU A 234 -15.89 -4.00 -6.71
N TYR A 235 -16.17 -3.45 -5.54
CA TYR A 235 -16.28 -4.21 -4.31
C TYR A 235 -17.75 -4.38 -3.91
N PRO A 236 -18.19 -5.58 -3.46
CA PRO A 236 -19.57 -5.83 -3.06
C PRO A 236 -20.09 -4.87 -1.98
N GLN A 237 -19.25 -4.58 -0.99
CA GLN A 237 -19.57 -3.71 0.13
C GLN A 237 -18.30 -2.96 0.54
N LYS A 238 -18.31 -1.62 0.45
CA LYS A 238 -17.16 -0.77 0.72
C LYS A 238 -17.46 0.26 1.80
N TYR A 239 -16.51 0.43 2.71
CA TYR A 239 -16.55 1.37 3.81
C TYR A 239 -15.34 2.28 3.80
N SER A 240 -15.53 3.51 4.27
CA SER A 240 -14.45 4.50 4.33
C SER A 240 -14.03 4.87 5.75
N SER A 241 -14.76 4.38 6.75
CA SER A 241 -14.43 4.50 8.17
C SER A 241 -14.24 3.14 8.84
N ILE A 242 -13.24 3.07 9.73
CA ILE A 242 -13.02 1.89 10.59
C ILE A 242 -14.23 1.64 11.49
N ASP A 243 -14.90 2.69 11.97
CA ASP A 243 -16.10 2.55 12.80
C ASP A 243 -17.24 1.87 12.03
N GLU A 244 -17.42 2.21 10.76
CA GLU A 244 -18.44 1.58 9.90
C GLU A 244 -18.14 0.11 9.67
N VAL A 245 -16.89 -0.24 9.34
CA VAL A 245 -16.47 -1.64 9.15
C VAL A 245 -16.67 -2.47 10.41
N VAL A 246 -16.21 -1.97 11.56
CA VAL A 246 -16.32 -2.66 12.85
C VAL A 246 -17.80 -2.80 13.27
N SER A 247 -18.65 -1.84 12.92
CA SER A 247 -20.09 -1.90 13.18
C SER A 247 -20.81 -2.86 12.24
N ALA A 248 -20.40 -2.95 10.97
CA ALA A 248 -21.00 -3.81 9.95
C ALA A 248 -20.82 -5.31 10.22
N VAL A 249 -19.82 -5.65 11.03
CA VAL A 249 -19.57 -6.99 11.56
C VAL A 249 -20.66 -7.42 12.56
N LYS A 250 -21.33 -6.47 13.22
CA LYS A 250 -22.34 -6.75 14.26
C LYS A 250 -23.77 -6.73 13.70
N ILE A 251 -24.12 -7.62 12.78
CA ILE A 251 -25.49 -7.96 12.36
C ILE A 251 -25.42 -9.39 11.79
N GLN A 252 -26.04 -10.45 12.30
CA GLN A 252 -27.22 -10.66 13.18
C GLN A 252 -26.88 -11.42 14.47
#